data_AF-A0A257QKC0-F1
#
_entry.id   AF-A0A257QKC0-F1
#
_cell.length_a   1.000
_cell.length_b   1.000
_cell.length_c   1.000
_cell.angle_alpha   90.00
_cell.angle_beta   90.00
_cell.angle_gamma   90.00
#
_symmetry.space_group_name_H-M   'P 1'
#
loop_
_entity.id
_entity.type
_entity.pdbx_description
1 polymer ?
#
loop_
_entity_poly.entity_id
_entity_poly.type
_entity_poly.pdbx_seq_one_letter_code
_entity_poly.pdbx_strand_id
1 'polypeptide(L)'
;MSEDAKRDELIEALLAQVPFDGWTSRALRQALVSIGEHPDDGPIYFPGGAGEMIMAFCTWADARMEQAAVAADLAAYRVPARVRAIIALRFEQNRPYKEAIRRAMSWLAMPTHLPLAAKITAHTVDAIWHAAGDTSADFNWYTKRGILAAAYTPTLLFWLRDTSDEDEASLAFLDRRLAGVGRITSMRRKLEGRMPRLMPKRA
;
A
#
# COMPACT_ATOMS: atom_id res chain seq x y z
N MET A 1 8.16 -26.53 -5.77
CA MET A 1 7.91 -25.14 -5.33
C MET A 1 6.43 -24.88 -5.49
N SER A 2 5.77 -24.25 -4.50
CA SER A 2 4.37 -23.83 -4.67
C SER A 2 4.26 -22.80 -5.80
N GLU A 3 3.09 -22.69 -6.44
CA GLU A 3 2.82 -21.69 -7.49
C GLU A 3 3.05 -20.26 -6.96
N ASP A 4 2.70 -20.01 -5.70
CA ASP A 4 2.92 -18.72 -5.01
C ASP A 4 4.42 -18.42 -4.81
N ALA A 5 5.21 -19.43 -4.45
CA ALA A 5 6.64 -19.26 -4.23
C ALA A 5 7.40 -18.95 -5.54
N LYS A 6 6.96 -19.51 -6.67
CA LYS A 6 7.48 -19.15 -8.00
C LYS A 6 7.13 -17.70 -8.36
N ARG A 7 5.91 -17.27 -8.05
CA ARG A 7 5.47 -15.90 -8.34
C ARG A 7 6.27 -14.89 -7.52
N ASP A 8 6.56 -15.18 -6.25
CA ASP A 8 7.38 -14.32 -5.40
C ASP A 8 8.82 -14.20 -5.92
N GLU A 9 9.43 -15.31 -6.31
CA GLU A 9 10.78 -15.32 -6.93
C GLU A 9 10.81 -14.49 -8.22
N LEU A 10 9.77 -14.62 -9.07
CA LEU A 10 9.64 -13.81 -10.28
C LEU A 10 9.48 -12.31 -9.97
N ILE A 11 8.76 -11.94 -8.91
CA ILE A 11 8.63 -10.53 -8.48
C ILE A 11 9.98 -9.98 -8.04
N GLU A 12 10.75 -10.70 -7.22
CA GLU A 12 12.09 -10.26 -6.82
C GLU A 12 13.03 -10.10 -8.03
N ALA A 13 13.04 -11.08 -8.94
CA ALA A 13 13.79 -10.99 -10.18
C ALA A 13 13.37 -9.79 -11.04
N LEU A 14 12.06 -9.53 -11.14
CA LEU A 14 11.52 -8.39 -11.87
C LEU A 14 11.94 -7.05 -11.25
N LEU A 15 11.96 -6.95 -9.92
CA LEU A 15 12.40 -5.74 -9.20
C LEU A 15 13.87 -5.40 -9.44
N ALA A 16 14.71 -6.38 -9.80
CA ALA A 16 16.08 -6.12 -10.23
C ALA A 16 16.15 -5.53 -11.66
N GLN A 17 15.19 -5.83 -12.53
CA GLN A 17 15.17 -5.37 -13.93
C GLN A 17 14.45 -4.02 -14.11
N VAL A 18 13.38 -3.78 -13.34
CA VAL A 18 12.53 -2.57 -13.46
C VAL A 18 13.30 -1.25 -13.37
N PRO A 19 14.32 -1.06 -12.51
CA PRO A 19 15.09 0.18 -12.45
C PRO A 19 15.76 0.58 -13.77
N PHE A 20 16.01 -0.38 -14.67
CA PHE A 20 16.58 -0.14 -15.99
C PHE A 20 15.48 -0.07 -17.04
N ASP A 21 14.67 -1.11 -17.10
CA ASP A 21 13.80 -1.37 -18.26
C ASP A 21 12.33 -1.01 -18.02
N GLY A 22 12.00 -0.58 -16.80
CA GLY A 22 10.65 -0.24 -16.37
C GLY A 22 9.73 -1.45 -16.29
N TRP A 23 8.45 -1.19 -16.03
CA TRP A 23 7.41 -2.21 -15.99
C TRP A 23 7.01 -2.62 -17.41
N THR A 24 7.90 -3.37 -18.08
CA THR A 24 7.76 -3.73 -19.51
C THR A 24 7.91 -5.24 -19.72
N SER A 25 7.40 -5.75 -20.85
CA SER A 25 7.60 -7.14 -21.24
C SER A 25 9.08 -7.49 -21.42
N ARG A 26 9.95 -6.52 -21.70
CA ARG A 26 11.41 -6.73 -21.77
C ARG A 26 11.99 -7.07 -20.40
N ALA A 27 11.63 -6.29 -19.37
CA ALA A 27 12.02 -6.57 -17.99
C ALA A 27 11.51 -7.95 -17.53
N LEU A 28 10.27 -8.29 -17.88
CA LEU A 28 9.68 -9.60 -17.57
C LEU A 28 10.44 -10.76 -18.22
N ARG A 29 10.80 -10.65 -19.50
CA ARG A 29 11.60 -11.68 -20.19
C ARG A 29 12.95 -11.91 -19.53
N GLN A 30 13.64 -10.83 -19.12
CA GLN A 30 14.92 -10.93 -18.43
C GLN A 30 14.76 -11.55 -17.04
N ALA A 31 13.71 -11.18 -16.31
CA ALA A 31 13.40 -11.75 -15.01
C ALA A 31 13.16 -13.27 -15.10
N LEU A 32 12.34 -13.72 -16.06
CA LEU A 32 12.09 -15.14 -16.33
C LEU A 32 13.38 -15.91 -16.62
N VAL A 33 14.23 -15.38 -17.50
CA VAL A 33 15.53 -16.00 -17.81
C VAL A 33 16.42 -16.10 -16.57
N SER A 34 16.40 -15.09 -15.69
CA SER A 34 17.22 -15.09 -14.48
C SER A 34 16.81 -16.14 -13.44
N ILE A 35 15.56 -16.60 -13.49
CA ILE A 35 15.02 -17.65 -12.60
C ILE A 35 14.89 -19.02 -13.32
N GLY A 36 15.43 -19.14 -14.53
CA GLY A 36 15.45 -20.40 -15.30
C GLY A 36 14.13 -20.76 -16.00
N GLU A 37 13.19 -19.82 -16.12
CA GLU A 37 11.92 -20.00 -16.84
C GLU A 37 12.06 -19.54 -18.32
N HIS A 38 11.14 -19.98 -19.18
CA HIS A 38 11.18 -19.62 -20.60
C HIS A 38 10.79 -18.14 -20.78
N PRO A 39 11.52 -17.33 -21.56
CA PRO A 39 11.25 -15.89 -21.68
C PRO A 39 9.83 -15.58 -22.18
N ASP A 40 9.25 -16.45 -23.00
CA ASP A 40 7.90 -16.24 -23.54
C ASP A 40 6.76 -16.66 -22.60
N ASP A 41 7.06 -17.15 -21.40
CA ASP A 41 6.05 -17.54 -20.41
C ASP A 41 5.40 -16.35 -19.71
N GLY A 42 5.83 -15.11 -20.01
CA GLY A 42 5.30 -13.89 -19.40
C GLY A 42 3.76 -13.79 -19.36
N PRO A 43 3.02 -14.11 -20.44
CA PRO A 43 1.55 -14.11 -20.43
C PRO A 43 0.90 -15.16 -19.52
N ILE A 44 1.64 -16.21 -19.11
CA ILE A 44 1.17 -17.19 -18.11
C ILE A 44 1.11 -16.52 -16.73
N TYR A 45 2.09 -15.68 -16.42
CA TYR A 45 2.20 -15.01 -15.12
C TYR A 45 1.42 -13.69 -15.06
N PHE A 46 1.48 -12.89 -16.13
CA PHE A 46 0.95 -11.52 -16.17
C PHE A 46 0.27 -11.21 -17.52
N PRO A 47 -0.88 -11.85 -17.84
CA PRO A 47 -1.62 -11.59 -19.08
C PRO A 47 -2.05 -10.12 -19.25
N GLY A 48 -2.25 -9.38 -18.15
CA GLY A 48 -2.55 -7.95 -18.13
C GLY A 48 -1.33 -7.03 -18.23
N GLY A 49 -0.13 -7.60 -18.36
CA GLY A 49 1.11 -6.84 -18.55
C GLY A 49 1.48 -5.96 -17.35
N ALA A 50 1.91 -4.72 -17.63
CA ALA A 50 2.49 -3.81 -16.64
C ALA A 50 1.61 -3.59 -15.40
N GLY A 51 0.30 -3.42 -15.59
CA GLY A 51 -0.63 -3.20 -14.49
C GLY A 51 -0.71 -4.38 -13.53
N GLU A 52 -0.68 -5.61 -14.07
CA GLU A 52 -0.71 -6.84 -13.27
C GLU A 52 0.62 -7.09 -12.56
N MET A 53 1.74 -6.80 -13.23
CA MET A 53 3.07 -6.83 -12.60
C MET A 53 3.16 -5.87 -11.41
N ILE A 54 2.68 -4.63 -11.57
CA ILE A 54 2.69 -3.63 -10.49
C ILE A 54 1.76 -4.08 -9.35
N MET A 55 0.57 -4.59 -9.66
CA MET A 55 -0.36 -5.11 -8.66
C MET A 55 0.27 -6.25 -7.87
N ALA A 56 0.89 -7.22 -8.54
CA ALA A 56 1.54 -8.35 -7.92
C ALA A 56 2.69 -7.92 -7.00
N PHE A 57 3.51 -6.95 -7.43
CA PHE A 57 4.53 -6.36 -6.56
C PHE A 57 3.92 -5.70 -5.30
N CYS A 58 2.86 -4.91 -5.45
CA CYS A 58 2.21 -4.29 -4.30
C CYS A 58 1.61 -5.33 -3.35
N THR A 59 0.97 -6.39 -3.87
CA THR A 59 0.43 -7.50 -3.08
C THR A 59 1.52 -8.27 -2.34
N TRP A 60 2.63 -8.56 -3.00
CA TRP A 60 3.81 -9.17 -2.38
C TRP A 60 4.37 -8.31 -1.24
N ALA A 61 4.49 -7.00 -1.46
CA ALA A 61 4.94 -6.06 -0.43
C ALA A 61 3.92 -5.92 0.72
N ASP A 62 2.61 -6.00 0.43
CA ASP A 62 1.54 -6.00 1.44
C ASP A 62 1.66 -7.25 2.34
N ALA A 63 1.82 -8.44 1.77
CA ALA A 63 1.97 -9.69 2.52
C ALA A 63 3.22 -9.66 3.43
N ARG A 64 4.36 -9.17 2.94
CA ARG A 64 5.59 -9.01 3.74
C ARG A 64 5.42 -8.04 4.91
N MET A 65 4.67 -6.96 4.70
CA MET A 65 4.36 -5.98 5.74
C MET A 65 3.45 -6.61 6.81
N GLU A 66 2.42 -7.36 6.41
CA GLU A 66 1.53 -8.05 7.35
C GLU A 66 2.29 -9.10 8.18
N GLN A 67 3.13 -9.92 7.53
CA GLN A 67 3.98 -10.90 8.21
C GLN A 67 4.91 -10.25 9.24
N ALA A 68 5.55 -9.12 8.88
CA ALA A 68 6.41 -8.39 9.81
C ALA A 68 5.63 -7.75 10.97
N ALA A 69 4.41 -7.27 10.71
CA ALA A 69 3.54 -6.72 11.76
C ALA A 69 3.14 -7.77 12.81
N VAL A 70 2.89 -9.01 12.36
CA VAL A 70 2.65 -10.16 13.25
C VAL A 70 3.91 -10.50 14.05
N ALA A 71 5.07 -10.58 13.37
CA ALA A 71 6.33 -10.92 14.02
C ALA A 71 6.78 -9.90 15.06
N ALA A 72 6.46 -8.61 14.86
CA ALA A 72 6.80 -7.54 15.78
C ALA A 72 5.85 -7.38 16.99
N ASP A 73 4.84 -8.26 17.12
CA ASP A 73 3.81 -8.22 18.18
C ASP A 73 3.25 -6.81 18.44
N LEU A 74 2.84 -6.13 17.37
CA LEU A 74 2.34 -4.76 17.46
C LEU A 74 0.96 -4.66 18.15
N ALA A 75 0.43 -5.77 18.67
CA ALA A 75 -0.85 -5.85 19.37
C ALA A 75 -0.87 -5.00 20.66
N ALA A 76 0.28 -4.77 21.29
CA ALA A 76 0.38 -3.91 22.48
C ALA A 76 0.16 -2.42 22.18
N TYR A 77 0.36 -1.97 20.94
CA TYR A 77 0.19 -0.56 20.57
C TYR A 77 -1.27 -0.17 20.42
N ARG A 78 -1.59 1.10 20.75
CA ARG A 78 -2.87 1.72 20.35
C ARG A 78 -2.96 1.80 18.83
N VAL A 79 -4.17 1.66 18.28
CA VAL A 79 -4.44 1.63 16.83
C VAL A 79 -3.67 2.70 16.02
N PRO A 80 -3.64 4.00 16.39
CA PRO A 80 -2.90 4.99 15.60
C PRO A 80 -1.38 4.74 15.55
N ALA A 81 -0.79 4.35 16.68
CA ALA A 81 0.63 4.01 16.76
C ALA A 81 0.94 2.70 16.03
N ARG A 82 0.02 1.74 16.07
CA ARG A 82 0.10 0.48 15.31
C ARG A 82 0.09 0.72 13.81
N VAL A 83 -0.85 1.53 13.30
CA VAL A 83 -0.91 1.91 11.88
C VAL A 83 0.38 2.61 11.43
N ARG A 84 0.91 3.53 12.25
CA ARG A 84 2.20 4.18 11.98
C ARG A 84 3.34 3.15 11.88
N ALA A 85 3.44 2.23 12.84
CA ALA A 85 4.48 1.21 12.88
C ALA A 85 4.40 0.26 11.67
N ILE A 86 3.20 -0.14 11.26
CA ILE A 86 2.98 -0.98 10.07
C ILE A 86 3.46 -0.26 8.79
N ILE A 87 3.15 1.03 8.64
CA ILE A 87 3.64 1.82 7.50
C ILE A 87 5.17 1.95 7.55
N ALA A 88 5.76 2.11 8.73
CA ALA A 88 7.22 2.16 8.89
C ALA A 88 7.89 0.85 8.45
N LEU A 89 7.35 -0.30 8.86
CA LEU A 89 7.82 -1.62 8.41
C LEU A 89 7.75 -1.75 6.89
N ARG A 90 6.66 -1.28 6.27
CA ARG A 90 6.53 -1.29 4.82
C ARG A 90 7.60 -0.42 4.14
N PHE A 91 7.87 0.77 4.67
CA PHE A 91 8.90 1.65 4.13
C PHE A 91 10.28 1.03 4.25
N GLU A 92 10.63 0.50 5.42
CA GLU A 92 11.89 -0.21 5.67
C GLU A 92 12.11 -1.35 4.65
N GLN A 93 11.12 -2.24 4.50
CA GLN A 93 11.18 -3.36 3.56
C GLN A 93 11.30 -2.92 2.09
N ASN A 94 10.74 -1.77 1.74
CA ASN A 94 10.73 -1.25 0.38
C ASN A 94 11.89 -0.32 0.04
N ARG A 95 12.78 0.01 0.98
CA ARG A 95 13.96 0.86 0.71
C ARG A 95 14.77 0.42 -0.52
N PRO A 96 15.04 -0.89 -0.74
CA PRO A 96 15.78 -1.35 -1.92
C PRO A 96 15.03 -1.11 -3.24
N TYR A 97 13.70 -0.94 -3.18
CA TYR A 97 12.80 -0.89 -4.34
C TYR A 97 12.24 0.50 -4.63
N LYS A 98 12.81 1.57 -4.05
CA LYS A 98 12.36 2.96 -4.27
C LYS A 98 12.23 3.30 -5.76
N GLU A 99 13.17 2.87 -6.59
CA GLU A 99 13.13 3.17 -8.03
C GLU A 99 12.02 2.41 -8.77
N ALA A 100 11.78 1.14 -8.42
CA ALA A 100 10.66 0.38 -8.98
C ALA A 100 9.30 1.01 -8.62
N ILE A 101 9.18 1.50 -7.38
CA ILE A 101 7.99 2.24 -6.92
C ILE A 101 7.84 3.56 -7.68
N ARG A 102 8.91 4.35 -7.87
CA ARG A 102 8.85 5.59 -8.68
C ARG A 102 8.32 5.32 -10.08
N ARG A 103 8.86 4.30 -10.75
CA ARG A 103 8.42 3.90 -12.10
C ARG A 103 6.98 3.41 -12.13
N ALA A 104 6.54 2.67 -11.11
CA ALA A 104 5.14 2.26 -10.98
C ALA A 104 4.23 3.48 -10.82
N MET A 105 4.61 4.45 -9.98
CA MET A 105 3.83 5.67 -9.76
C MET A 105 3.75 6.53 -11.03
N SER A 106 4.84 6.67 -11.78
CA SER A 106 4.83 7.38 -13.06
C SER A 106 3.86 6.75 -14.06
N TRP A 107 3.82 5.42 -14.13
CA TRP A 107 2.87 4.70 -14.98
C TRP A 107 1.43 4.86 -14.48
N LEU A 108 1.18 4.64 -13.18
CA LEU A 108 -0.14 4.74 -12.56
C LEU A 108 -0.75 6.15 -12.57
N ALA A 109 0.08 7.19 -12.70
CA ALA A 109 -0.36 8.58 -12.79
C ALA A 109 -1.10 8.91 -14.10
N MET A 110 -1.01 8.06 -15.13
CA MET A 110 -1.73 8.26 -16.37
C MET A 110 -3.25 8.15 -16.15
N PRO A 111 -4.09 9.04 -16.73
CA PRO A 111 -5.53 9.05 -16.50
C PRO A 111 -6.22 7.70 -16.73
N THR A 112 -5.76 6.95 -17.73
CA THR A 112 -6.25 5.60 -18.09
C THR A 112 -5.95 4.55 -17.04
N HIS A 113 -5.01 4.80 -16.12
CA HIS A 113 -4.58 3.87 -15.08
C HIS A 113 -5.06 4.28 -13.69
N LEU A 114 -5.75 5.42 -13.54
CA LEU A 114 -6.30 5.86 -12.26
C LEU A 114 -7.22 4.85 -11.57
N PRO A 115 -8.11 4.11 -12.27
CA PRO A 115 -8.91 3.07 -11.62
C PRO A 115 -8.05 1.96 -10.99
N LEU A 116 -6.97 1.57 -11.67
CA LEU A 116 -6.03 0.58 -11.17
C LEU A 116 -5.21 1.13 -10.00
N ALA A 117 -4.75 2.38 -10.08
CA ALA A 117 -4.05 3.06 -8.99
C ALA A 117 -4.90 3.14 -7.71
N ALA A 118 -6.19 3.47 -7.86
CA ALA A 118 -7.14 3.50 -6.76
C ALA A 118 -7.35 2.10 -6.16
N LYS A 119 -7.49 1.07 -7.00
CA LYS A 119 -7.61 -0.33 -6.57
C LYS A 119 -6.38 -0.77 -5.77
N ILE A 120 -5.17 -0.56 -6.29
CA ILE A 120 -3.92 -0.91 -5.61
C ILE A 120 -3.81 -0.19 -4.26
N THR A 121 -4.09 1.12 -4.24
CA THR A 121 -4.04 1.90 -3.00
C THR A 121 -5.05 1.37 -1.97
N ALA A 122 -6.27 1.01 -2.40
CA ALA A 122 -7.27 0.43 -1.53
C ALA A 122 -6.80 -0.92 -0.95
N HIS A 123 -6.24 -1.81 -1.76
CA HIS A 123 -5.67 -3.08 -1.27
C HIS A 123 -4.58 -2.89 -0.21
N THR A 124 -3.63 -1.98 -0.44
CA THR A 124 -2.58 -1.70 0.54
C THR A 124 -3.13 -1.10 1.83
N VAL A 125 -4.10 -0.17 1.73
CA VAL A 125 -4.77 0.42 2.90
C VAL A 125 -5.53 -0.64 3.69
N ASP A 126 -6.16 -1.58 3.00
CA ASP A 126 -6.88 -2.69 3.60
C ASP A 126 -5.93 -3.63 4.34
N ALA A 127 -4.79 -3.98 3.75
CA ALA A 127 -3.74 -4.77 4.38
C ALA A 127 -3.18 -4.07 5.64
N ILE A 128 -2.97 -2.75 5.59
CA ILE A 128 -2.55 -1.99 6.78
C ILE A 128 -3.60 -2.08 7.89
N TRP A 129 -4.88 -1.92 7.56
CA TRP A 129 -5.96 -2.04 8.55
C TRP A 129 -6.12 -3.47 9.09
N HIS A 130 -5.92 -4.46 8.23
CA HIS A 130 -5.94 -5.87 8.61
C HIS A 130 -4.82 -6.20 9.60
N ALA A 131 -3.57 -5.85 9.28
CA ALA A 131 -2.43 -5.95 10.18
C ALA A 131 -2.63 -5.12 11.47
N ALA A 132 -3.35 -4.01 11.39
CA ALA A 132 -3.69 -3.22 12.56
C ALA A 132 -4.78 -3.86 13.44
N GLY A 133 -5.38 -4.99 13.04
CA GLY A 133 -6.42 -5.70 13.79
C GLY A 133 -7.79 -5.03 13.76
N ASP A 134 -8.09 -4.24 12.72
CA ASP A 134 -9.41 -3.61 12.58
C ASP A 134 -10.47 -4.64 12.17
N THR A 135 -11.49 -4.82 13.02
CA THR A 135 -12.65 -5.72 12.77
C THR A 135 -13.92 -4.95 12.40
N SER A 136 -13.81 -3.69 11.98
CA SER A 136 -14.99 -2.83 11.74
C SER A 136 -15.75 -3.29 10.49
N ALA A 137 -17.07 -3.51 10.59
CA ALA A 137 -17.92 -3.90 9.44
C ALA A 137 -18.88 -2.80 8.94
N ASP A 138 -18.85 -1.59 9.52
CA ASP A 138 -19.88 -0.55 9.28
C ASP A 138 -19.42 0.61 8.39
N PHE A 139 -20.23 1.67 8.25
CA PHE A 139 -19.89 2.95 7.57
C PHE A 139 -18.54 3.57 8.00
N ASN A 140 -18.05 3.19 9.17
CA ASN A 140 -16.70 3.48 9.67
C ASN A 140 -15.59 2.91 8.74
N TRP A 141 -15.85 1.81 8.04
CA TRP A 141 -14.94 1.07 7.14
C TRP A 141 -14.49 1.92 5.94
N TYR A 142 -15.44 2.46 5.16
CA TYR A 142 -15.12 3.31 4.00
C TYR A 142 -14.44 4.62 4.43
N THR A 143 -14.91 5.21 5.53
CA THR A 143 -14.34 6.46 6.06
C THR A 143 -12.89 6.24 6.50
N LYS A 144 -12.60 5.17 7.27
CA LYS A 144 -11.24 4.82 7.71
C LYS A 144 -10.28 4.59 6.55
N ARG A 145 -10.75 3.90 5.50
CA ARG A 145 -9.94 3.61 4.31
C ARG A 145 -9.62 4.85 3.50
N GLY A 146 -10.63 5.67 3.20
CA GLY A 146 -10.42 6.93 2.48
C GLY A 146 -9.48 7.88 3.24
N ILE A 147 -9.64 7.94 4.55
CA ILE A 147 -8.79 8.71 5.45
C ILE A 147 -7.34 8.20 5.45
N LEU A 148 -7.14 6.89 5.56
CA LEU A 148 -5.79 6.31 5.58
C LEU A 148 -5.14 6.46 4.20
N ALA A 149 -5.87 6.26 3.11
CA ALA A 149 -5.38 6.53 1.75
C ALA A 149 -4.92 7.99 1.60
N ALA A 150 -5.68 8.95 2.11
CA ALA A 150 -5.34 10.38 2.08
C ALA A 150 -4.10 10.73 2.93
N ALA A 151 -3.75 9.92 3.93
CA ALA A 151 -2.51 10.06 4.70
C ALA A 151 -1.34 9.31 4.04
N TYR A 152 -1.58 8.08 3.59
CA TYR A 152 -0.59 7.16 3.03
C TYR A 152 -0.02 7.67 1.71
N THR A 153 -0.86 8.01 0.72
CA THR A 153 -0.39 8.35 -0.63
C THR A 153 0.55 9.56 -0.66
N PRO A 154 0.26 10.68 0.03
CA PRO A 154 1.22 11.79 0.11
C PRO A 154 2.50 11.44 0.89
N THR A 155 2.39 10.56 1.90
CA THR A 155 3.55 10.12 2.68
C THR A 155 4.46 9.23 1.83
N LEU A 156 3.89 8.32 1.04
CA LEU A 156 4.64 7.51 0.08
C LEU A 156 5.41 8.39 -0.91
N LEU A 157 4.74 9.40 -1.49
CA LEU A 157 5.38 10.36 -2.39
C LEU A 157 6.53 11.14 -1.72
N PHE A 158 6.35 11.53 -0.47
CA PHE A 158 7.39 12.20 0.31
C PHE A 158 8.57 11.25 0.57
N TRP A 159 8.28 10.02 0.99
CA TRP A 159 9.25 8.97 1.29
C TRP A 159 10.14 8.58 0.10
N LEU A 160 9.60 8.62 -1.12
CA LEU A 160 10.39 8.40 -2.33
C LEU A 160 11.49 9.44 -2.57
N ARG A 161 11.42 10.60 -1.92
CA ARG A 161 12.43 11.67 -1.98
C ARG A 161 13.21 11.83 -0.68
N ASP A 162 12.84 11.08 0.36
CA ASP A 162 13.44 11.17 1.67
C ASP A 162 14.83 10.54 1.68
N THR A 163 15.77 11.26 2.29
CA THR A 163 17.19 10.92 2.46
C THR A 163 17.61 10.98 3.93
N SER A 164 16.66 11.21 4.86
CA SER A 164 16.91 11.15 6.29
C SER A 164 17.17 9.72 6.78
N ASP A 165 17.91 9.62 7.87
CA ASP A 165 18.21 8.36 8.52
C ASP A 165 16.91 7.67 8.96
N GLU A 166 16.79 6.38 8.65
CA GLU A 166 15.65 5.54 9.02
C GLU A 166 14.27 6.12 8.66
N ASP A 167 14.20 6.92 7.58
CA ASP A 167 12.98 7.56 7.08
C ASP A 167 12.31 8.54 8.08
N GLU A 168 13.09 9.12 9.02
CA GLU A 168 12.59 9.97 10.10
C GLU A 168 11.68 11.11 9.59
N ALA A 169 12.08 11.80 8.52
CA ALA A 169 11.32 12.91 7.97
C ALA A 169 9.96 12.46 7.41
N SER A 170 9.91 11.28 6.78
CA SER A 170 8.69 10.65 6.27
C SER A 170 7.76 10.23 7.40
N LEU A 171 8.30 9.63 8.46
CA LEU A 171 7.50 9.20 9.61
C LEU A 171 6.94 10.41 10.38
N ALA A 172 7.72 11.49 10.51
CA ALA A 172 7.22 12.74 11.08
C ALA A 172 6.12 13.38 10.21
N PHE A 173 6.23 13.28 8.87
CA PHE A 173 5.19 13.72 7.96
C PHE A 173 3.91 12.88 8.10
N LEU A 174 4.04 11.56 8.20
CA LEU A 174 2.94 10.64 8.46
C LEU A 174 2.21 10.98 9.76
N ASP A 175 2.94 11.23 10.84
CA ASP A 175 2.38 11.60 12.15
C ASP A 175 1.48 12.84 12.03
N ARG A 176 1.92 13.87 11.31
CA ARG A 176 1.12 15.09 11.07
C ARG A 176 -0.15 14.80 10.28
N ARG A 177 -0.07 13.90 9.29
CA ARG A 177 -1.23 13.48 8.47
C ARG A 177 -2.25 12.70 9.31
N LEU A 178 -1.80 11.73 10.09
CA LEU A 178 -2.65 10.94 10.99
C LEU A 178 -3.27 11.80 12.11
N ALA A 179 -2.54 12.80 12.63
CA ALA A 179 -3.10 13.75 13.59
C ALA A 179 -4.16 14.68 12.96
N GLY A 180 -3.97 15.11 11.71
CA GLY A 180 -4.98 15.86 10.94
C GLY A 180 -6.28 15.08 10.79
N VAL A 181 -6.17 13.79 10.52
CA VAL A 181 -7.27 12.84 10.42
C VAL A 181 -8.06 12.70 11.73
N GLY A 182 -7.36 12.52 12.86
CA GLY A 182 -8.00 12.41 14.17
C GLY A 182 -8.83 13.65 14.54
N ARG A 183 -8.40 14.83 14.07
CA ARG A 183 -9.16 16.07 14.24
C ARG A 183 -10.46 16.06 13.42
N ILE A 184 -10.42 15.62 12.15
CA ILE A 184 -11.59 15.55 11.28
C ILE A 184 -12.67 14.61 11.85
N THR A 185 -12.28 13.42 12.31
CA THR A 185 -13.22 12.46 12.93
C THR A 185 -13.80 13.00 14.24
N SER A 186 -12.98 13.67 15.06
CA SER A 186 -13.46 14.31 16.29
C SER A 186 -14.43 15.46 16.04
N MET A 187 -14.20 16.27 14.99
CA MET A 187 -15.08 17.37 14.58
C MET A 187 -16.41 16.85 14.05
N ARG A 188 -16.38 15.80 13.22
CA ARG A 188 -17.61 15.13 12.73
C ARG A 188 -18.46 14.60 13.88
N ARG A 189 -17.86 13.87 14.83
CA ARG A 189 -18.58 13.35 16.01
C ARG A 189 -19.18 14.46 16.87
N LYS A 190 -18.49 15.60 16.99
CA LYS A 190 -19.01 16.79 17.70
C LYS A 190 -20.19 17.44 16.95
N LEU A 191 -20.20 17.44 15.63
CA LEU A 191 -21.30 17.95 14.81
C LEU A 191 -22.52 17.03 14.85
N GLU A 192 -22.33 15.72 14.72
CA GLU A 192 -23.40 14.71 14.85
C GLU A 192 -24.02 14.74 16.25
N GLY A 193 -23.22 14.93 17.31
CA GLY A 193 -23.72 15.09 18.68
C GLY A 193 -24.42 16.44 18.96
N ARG A 194 -24.28 17.42 18.06
CA ARG A 194 -24.92 18.75 18.17
C ARG A 194 -26.15 18.91 17.27
N MET A 195 -26.43 17.97 16.38
CA MET A 195 -27.68 17.98 15.60
C MET A 195 -28.83 17.48 16.48
N PRO A 196 -29.89 18.28 16.72
CA PRO A 196 -31.10 17.75 17.33
C PRO A 196 -31.65 16.65 16.42
N ARG A 197 -32.07 15.52 17.02
CA ARG A 197 -32.76 14.44 16.29
C ARG A 197 -34.05 14.99 15.69
N LEU A 198 -33.98 15.51 14.47
CA LEU A 198 -35.13 15.86 13.67
C LEU A 198 -35.69 14.56 13.06
N MET A 199 -36.47 13.85 13.86
CA MET A 199 -37.45 12.89 13.36
C MET A 199 -38.78 13.12 14.08
N PRO A 200 -39.87 13.44 13.36
CA PRO A 200 -41.19 13.51 13.96
C PRO A 200 -41.63 12.10 14.36
N LYS A 201 -42.11 11.95 15.61
CA LYS A 201 -42.86 10.76 16.02
C LYS A 201 -44.10 10.66 15.14
N ARG A 202 -44.20 9.63 14.32
CA ARG A 202 -45.48 9.25 13.71
C ARG A 202 -46.37 8.71 14.83
N ALA A 203 -47.52 9.37 15.01
CA ALA A 203 -48.61 8.93 15.88
C ALA A 203 -49.31 7.71 15.29
#